data_AF-A0AAW8RWX5-F1
#
_entry.id   AF-A0AAW8RWX5-F1
#
_cell.length_a   1.000
_cell.length_b   1.000
_cell.length_c   1.000
_cell.angle_alpha   90.00
_cell.angle_beta   90.00
_cell.angle_gamma   90.00
#
_symmetry.space_group_name_H-M   'P 1'
#
loop_
_entity.id
_entity.type
_entity.pdbx_description
1 polymer ?
#
loop_
_entity_poly.entity_id
_entity_poly.type
_entity_poly.pdbx_seq_one_letter_code
_entity_poly.pdbx_strand_id
1 'polypeptide(L)' 'MNWGNFFQDIQKWMQSSNEFMKQHPITSDEYWQWLVESMGMLGNKYNNHPVAIRFLSVLIEIQDDNLKIAMGRN' A
#
# COMPACT_ATOMS: atom_id res chain seq x y z
N MET A 1 -7.91 5.00 -18.71
CA MET A 1 -7.40 4.13 -17.64
C MET A 1 -7.25 2.71 -18.20
N ASN A 2 -6.14 2.02 -17.93
CA ASN A 2 -6.00 0.60 -18.27
C ASN A 2 -6.06 -0.21 -16.96
N TRP A 3 -7.20 -0.85 -16.71
CA TRP A 3 -7.46 -1.58 -15.47
C TRP A 3 -6.60 -2.84 -15.32
N GLY A 4 -6.27 -3.52 -16.44
CA GLY A 4 -5.37 -4.67 -16.41
C GLY A 4 -3.99 -4.29 -15.85
N ASN A 5 -3.42 -3.19 -16.35
CA ASN A 5 -2.14 -2.68 -15.85
C ASN A 5 -2.22 -2.25 -14.38
N PHE A 6 -3.33 -1.60 -13.98
CA PHE A 6 -3.54 -1.17 -12.59
C PHE A 6 -3.52 -2.33 -11.60
N PHE A 7 -4.32 -3.36 -11.87
CA PHE A 7 -4.38 -4.52 -10.98
C PHE A 7 -3.07 -5.32 -10.99
N GLN A 8 -2.38 -5.39 -12.13
CA GLN A 8 -1.05 -6.00 -12.19
C GLN A 8 -0.04 -5.26 -11.30
N ASP A 9 -0.08 -3.93 -11.30
CA ASP A 9 0.84 -3.14 -10.47
C ASP A 9 0.46 -3.14 -8.99
N ILE A 10 -0.84 -3.24 -8.64
CA ILE A 10 -1.27 -3.56 -7.27
C ILE A 10 -0.72 -4.92 -6.83
N GLN A 11 -0.81 -5.94 -7.68
CA GLN A 11 -0.28 -7.27 -7.36
C GLN A 11 1.22 -7.24 -7.10
N LYS A 12 1.99 -6.54 -7.94
CA LYS A 12 3.42 -6.33 -7.71
C LYS A 12 3.68 -5.57 -6.42
N TRP A 13 2.90 -4.52 -6.13
CA TRP A 13 3.04 -3.77 -4.89
C TRP A 13 2.82 -4.64 -3.65
N MET A 14 1.81 -5.52 -3.66
CA MET A 14 1.57 -6.46 -2.56
C MET A 14 2.76 -7.41 -2.35
N GLN A 15 3.36 -7.90 -3.43
CA GLN A 15 4.58 -8.72 -3.36
C GLN A 15 5.75 -7.93 -2.76
N SER A 16 5.96 -6.70 -3.21
CA SER A 16 6.99 -5.81 -2.67
C SER A 16 6.75 -5.49 -1.18
N SER A 17 5.51 -5.27 -0.76
CA SER A 17 5.17 -5.05 0.65
C SER A 17 5.55 -6.25 1.50
N ASN A 18 5.25 -7.47 1.05
CA ASN A 18 5.63 -8.69 1.78
C ASN A 18 7.15 -8.83 1.93
N GLU A 19 7.92 -8.49 0.89
CA GLU A 19 9.39 -8.50 0.95
C GLU A 19 9.95 -7.39 1.85
N PHE A 20 9.40 -6.18 1.75
CA PHE A 20 9.82 -5.04 2.57
C PHE A 20 9.56 -5.29 4.06
N MET A 21 8.42 -5.90 4.39
CA MET A 21 8.06 -6.29 5.76
C MET A 21 9.05 -7.26 6.42
N LYS A 22 9.82 -8.03 5.66
CA LYS A 22 10.85 -8.93 6.21
C LYS A 22 12.03 -8.17 6.82
N GLN A 23 12.27 -6.95 6.34
CA GLN A 23 13.39 -6.10 6.78
C GLN A 23 12.91 -4.96 7.68
N HIS A 24 11.76 -4.38 7.34
CA HIS A 24 11.15 -3.26 8.04
C HIS A 24 9.73 -3.66 8.46
N PRO A 25 9.52 -4.08 9.72
CA PRO A 25 8.21 -4.57 10.17
C PRO A 25 7.16 -3.46 10.10
N ILE A 26 5.88 -3.82 10.09
CA ILE A 26 4.76 -2.86 10.00
C ILE A 26 4.72 -1.84 11.15
N THR A 27 5.41 -2.12 12.26
CA THR A 27 5.55 -1.22 13.41
C THR A 27 6.70 -0.21 13.26
N SER A 28 7.46 -0.27 12.17
CA SER A 28 8.60 0.62 11.89
C SER A 28 8.18 1.83 11.06
N ASP A 29 8.78 2.98 11.31
CA ASP A 29 8.51 4.22 10.56
C ASP A 29 8.91 4.06 9.08
N GLU A 30 9.96 3.27 8.80
CA GLU A 30 10.45 3.00 7.45
C GLU A 30 9.39 2.31 6.59
N TYR A 31 8.62 1.38 7.17
CA TYR A 31 7.51 0.74 6.47
C TYR A 31 6.45 1.76 6.04
N TRP A 32 6.08 2.67 6.94
CA TRP A 32 5.04 3.66 6.70
C TRP A 32 5.46 4.73 5.70
N GLN A 33 6.70 5.19 5.78
CA GLN A 33 7.26 6.10 4.78
C GLN A 33 7.23 5.45 3.39
N TRP A 34 7.75 4.22 3.27
CA TRP A 34 7.74 3.48 2.01
C TRP A 34 6.33 3.26 1.45
N LEU A 35 5.37 2.93 2.33
CA LEU A 35 3.97 2.72 1.96
C LEU A 35 3.35 3.99 1.36
N VAL A 36 3.49 5.14 2.01
CA VAL A 36 2.91 6.41 1.54
C VAL A 36 3.55 6.84 0.22
N GLU A 37 4.88 6.75 0.11
CA GLU A 37 5.61 7.09 -1.12
C GLU A 37 5.21 6.20 -2.29
N SER A 38 5.15 4.88 -2.07
CA SER A 38 4.81 3.91 -3.13
C SER A 38 3.34 4.01 -3.57
N MET A 39 2.42 4.26 -2.65
CA MET A 39 1.01 4.55 -2.96
C MET A 39 0.86 5.84 -3.76
N GLY A 40 1.57 6.90 -3.38
CA GLY A 40 1.59 8.17 -4.12
C GLY A 40 2.12 8.01 -5.55
N MET A 41 3.18 7.22 -5.73
CA MET A 41 3.71 6.89 -7.07
C MET A 41 2.69 6.14 -7.93
N LEU A 42 1.97 5.16 -7.37
CA LEU A 42 0.90 4.46 -8.09
C LEU A 42 -0.25 5.41 -8.44
N GLY A 43 -0.70 6.25 -7.51
CA GLY A 43 -1.73 7.26 -7.76
C GLY A 43 -1.36 8.17 -8.94
N ASN A 44 -0.16 8.73 -8.91
CA ASN A 44 0.37 9.59 -9.97
C ASN A 44 0.48 8.87 -11.32
N LYS A 45 0.96 7.62 -11.34
CA LYS A 45 1.07 6.80 -12.56
C LYS A 45 -0.27 6.66 -13.30
N TYR A 46 -1.37 6.64 -12.56
CA TYR A 46 -2.72 6.52 -13.09
C TYR A 46 -3.50 7.83 -13.09
N ASN A 47 -2.78 8.96 -13.10
CA ASN A 47 -3.33 10.31 -13.17
C ASN A 47 -4.38 10.58 -12.06
N ASN A 48 -4.13 10.05 -10.87
CA ASN A 48 -5.01 10.18 -9.70
C ASN A 48 -6.48 9.85 -10.00
N HIS A 49 -6.72 8.86 -10.87
CA HIS A 49 -8.07 8.44 -11.22
C HIS A 49 -8.88 8.10 -9.95
N PRO A 50 -10.10 8.62 -9.75
CA PRO A 50 -10.80 8.55 -8.47
C PRO A 50 -10.97 7.13 -7.92
N VAL A 51 -11.33 6.18 -8.80
CA VAL A 51 -11.45 4.76 -8.43
C VAL A 51 -10.10 4.16 -8.04
N ALA A 52 -9.02 4.52 -8.74
CA ALA A 52 -7.68 4.02 -8.41
C ALA A 52 -7.26 4.53 -7.03
N ILE A 53 -7.45 5.83 -6.75
CA ILE A 53 -7.19 6.41 -5.43
C ILE A 53 -7.99 5.69 -4.34
N ARG A 54 -9.27 5.39 -4.57
CA ARG A 54 -10.09 4.69 -3.57
C ARG A 54 -9.56 3.28 -3.28
N PHE A 55 -9.11 2.55 -4.30
CA PHE A 55 -8.44 1.25 -4.10
C PHE A 55 -7.14 1.39 -3.31
N LEU A 56 -6.30 2.37 -3.63
CA LEU A 56 -5.06 2.61 -2.91
C LEU A 56 -5.32 3.00 -1.45
N SER A 57 -6.33 3.83 -1.17
CA SER A 57 -6.76 4.15 0.20
C SER A 57 -7.16 2.90 0.99
N VAL A 58 -7.90 1.97 0.37
CA VAL A 58 -8.25 0.70 1.02
C VAL A 58 -7.01 -0.12 1.38
N LEU A 59 -5.97 -0.12 0.53
CA LEU A 59 -4.72 -0.81 0.86
C LEU A 59 -4.02 -0.17 2.06
N ILE A 60 -4.03 1.16 2.17
CA ILE A 60 -3.46 1.88 3.32
C ILE A 60 -4.26 1.56 4.59
N GLU A 61 -5.59 1.60 4.53
CA GLU A 61 -6.50 1.27 5.65
C GLU A 61 -6.24 -0.16 6.16
N ILE A 62 -6.07 -1.13 5.26
CA ILE A 62 -5.74 -2.52 5.63
C ILE A 62 -4.40 -2.60 6.37
N GLN A 63 -3.38 -1.83 5.97
CA GLN A 63 -2.11 -1.81 6.70
C GLN A 63 -2.23 -1.15 8.07
N ASP A 64 -3.09 -0.13 8.21
CA ASP A 64 -3.34 0.52 9.51
C ASP A 64 -4.02 -0.46 10.48
N ASP A 65 -4.97 -1.24 9.99
CA ASP A 65 -5.60 -2.30 10.78
C ASP A 65 -4.60 -3.40 11.15
N ASN A 66 -3.72 -3.80 10.23
CA ASN A 66 -2.64 -4.75 10.55
C ASN A 66 -1.70 -4.21 11.63
N LEU A 67 -1.41 -2.91 11.64
CA LEU A 67 -0.62 -2.26 12.68
C LEU A 67 -1.34 -2.27 14.03
N LYS A 68 -2.65 -1.97 14.07
CA LYS A 68 -3.44 -2.06 15.30
C LYS A 68 -3.40 -3.47 15.89
N ILE A 69 -3.58 -4.49 15.06
CA ILE A 69 -3.48 -5.90 15.45
C ILE A 69 -2.08 -6.21 15.99
N ALA A 70 -1.02 -5.79 15.30
CA ALA A 70 0.36 -5.99 15.74
C ALA A 70 0.67 -5.32 17.09
N MET A 71 0.01 -4.20 17.41
CA MET A 71 0.10 -3.50 18.69
C MET A 71 -0.86 -4.02 19.77
N GLY A 72 -1.68 -5.05 19.48
CA GLY A 72 -2.68 -5.58 20.41
C GLY A 72 -3.86 -4.63 20.66
N ARG A 73 -4.16 -3.74 19.72
CA ARG A 73 -5.31 -2.81 19.79
C ARG A 73 -6.46 -3.41 18.97
N ASN A 74 -7.58 -3.72 19.64
CA ASN A 74 -8.84 -4.15 19.01
C ASN A 74 -9.77 -2.96 18.83
#